data_AF-A0A944MFH2-F1
#
_entry.id   AF-A0A944MFH2-F1
#
_cell.length_a   1.000
_cell.length_b   1.000
_cell.length_c   1.000
_cell.angle_alpha   90.00
_cell.angle_beta   90.00
_cell.angle_gamma   90.00
#
_symmetry.space_group_name_H-M   'P 1'
#
loop_
_entity.id
_entity.type
_entity.pdbx_description
1 polymer ?
#
loop_
_entity_poly.entity_id
_entity_poly.type
_entity_poly.pdbx_seq_one_letter_code
_entity_poly.pdbx_strand_id
1 'polypeptide(L)'
;MIPSPFDSPEQLKQAFTSGLQRLIGNPGLGSYILVHANACFDSGIYRVLKGDLAQRFDQLAAYCRDTLGEGRELAGAEDDQLVFLKLMAVGFDGVHATEFRRAGAWELQFNHVRAFRPSRMSREPVLGISREFDPDGFNFNKPYLRKEVFWAGELLGNEVELLYNKFPFAPMHGLLVPHRRNRLPQLLSGRYHEYVWSLAEALGERLPGWGIAYNSYGAYASVNHLHFQCYLRTTPLPIESGEWRHNGGEKAYPLPCEVFTSAADAWARIGALHEAEISYNLIYRPGRLYCLSRKRQGSYQQAPWTHGFAWYELAGGFTTFSRSDFETLDALAIEQEMGMLRI
;
A
#
# COMPACT_ATOMS: atom_id res chain seq x y z
N MET A 1 -20.19 12.38 12.89
CA MET A 1 -20.01 13.35 11.79
C MET A 1 -18.73 12.99 11.08
N ILE A 2 -18.74 12.87 9.75
CA ILE A 2 -17.51 12.66 8.97
C ILE A 2 -16.79 14.02 8.88
N PRO A 3 -15.53 14.13 9.32
CA PRO A 3 -14.80 15.40 9.28
C PRO A 3 -14.17 15.64 7.90
N SER A 4 -13.86 16.90 7.61
CA SER A 4 -12.88 17.24 6.57
C SER A 4 -11.54 16.53 6.87
N PRO A 5 -10.85 15.92 5.89
CA PRO A 5 -11.01 16.11 4.43
C PRO A 5 -11.89 15.06 3.73
N PHE A 6 -12.72 14.31 4.45
CA PHE A 6 -13.45 13.16 3.87
C PHE A 6 -14.85 13.52 3.32
N ASP A 7 -15.13 14.80 3.13
CA ASP A 7 -16.44 15.27 2.68
C ASP A 7 -16.68 15.04 1.18
N SER A 8 -15.62 15.12 0.36
CA SER A 8 -15.65 14.84 -1.09
C SER A 8 -14.29 14.41 -1.64
N PRO A 9 -14.22 13.77 -2.82
CA PRO A 9 -12.96 13.42 -3.47
C PRO A 9 -12.04 14.62 -3.73
N GLU A 10 -12.60 15.77 -4.06
CA GLU A 10 -11.86 17.01 -4.35
C GLU A 10 -11.20 17.55 -3.09
N GLN A 11 -11.93 17.59 -1.97
CA GLN A 11 -11.37 18.03 -0.68
C GLN A 11 -10.28 17.08 -0.20
N LEU A 12 -10.49 15.76 -0.34
CA LEU A 12 -9.48 14.77 0.00
C LEU A 12 -8.22 14.98 -0.84
N LYS A 13 -8.37 15.12 -2.17
CA LYS A 13 -7.25 15.33 -3.09
C LYS A 13 -6.52 16.64 -2.80
N GLN A 14 -7.25 17.72 -2.51
CA GLN A 14 -6.66 19.01 -2.14
C GLN A 14 -5.86 18.89 -0.84
N ALA A 15 -6.45 18.33 0.22
CA ALA A 15 -5.77 18.13 1.50
C ALA A 15 -4.53 17.24 1.35
N PHE A 16 -4.66 16.14 0.59
CA PHE A 16 -3.58 15.20 0.31
C PHE A 16 -2.42 15.90 -0.41
N THR A 17 -2.72 16.69 -1.45
CA THR A 17 -1.71 17.46 -2.20
C THR A 17 -1.05 18.53 -1.32
N SER A 18 -1.82 19.27 -0.54
CA SER A 18 -1.29 20.30 0.36
C SER A 18 -0.40 19.73 1.46
N GLY A 19 -0.67 18.52 1.96
CA GLY A 19 0.23 17.85 2.90
C GLY A 19 1.54 17.42 2.25
N LEU A 20 1.52 16.96 0.99
CA LEU A 20 2.74 16.68 0.23
C LEU A 20 3.56 17.95 -0.04
N GLN A 21 2.90 19.07 -0.34
CA GLN A 21 3.56 20.39 -0.47
C GLN A 21 4.28 20.78 0.83
N ARG A 22 3.66 20.58 1.99
CA ARG A 22 4.34 20.84 3.27
C ARG A 22 5.52 19.89 3.50
N LEU A 23 5.36 18.62 3.14
CA LEU A 23 6.38 17.59 3.32
C LEU A 23 7.65 17.84 2.50
N ILE A 24 7.55 18.50 1.34
CA ILE A 24 8.71 18.74 0.48
C ILE A 24 9.74 19.68 1.13
N GLY A 25 9.27 20.61 1.97
CA GLY A 25 10.10 21.54 2.72
C GLY A 25 10.86 20.89 3.87
N ASN A 26 10.48 19.66 4.27
CA ASN A 26 11.15 18.98 5.38
C ASN A 26 12.58 18.54 4.98
N PRO A 27 13.54 18.55 5.93
CA PRO A 27 14.87 18.04 5.69
C PRO A 27 14.89 16.52 5.51
N GLY A 28 15.89 16.06 4.75
CA GLY A 28 16.23 14.65 4.58
C GLY A 28 15.64 13.98 3.33
N LEU A 29 16.34 12.94 2.89
CA LEU A 29 16.04 12.20 1.66
C LEU A 29 14.66 11.52 1.71
N GLY A 30 14.27 11.00 2.88
CA GLY A 30 13.03 10.24 3.02
C GLY A 30 11.75 11.02 2.71
N SER A 31 11.69 12.29 3.11
CA SER A 31 10.52 13.14 2.82
C SER A 31 10.45 13.48 1.34
N TYR A 32 11.58 13.76 0.69
CA TYR A 32 11.63 13.95 -0.75
C TYR A 32 11.17 12.70 -1.51
N ILE A 33 11.68 11.51 -1.15
CA ILE A 33 11.31 10.24 -1.80
C ILE A 33 9.81 9.99 -1.68
N LEU A 34 9.23 10.20 -0.49
CA LEU A 34 7.80 10.04 -0.26
C LEU A 34 6.98 10.95 -1.17
N VAL A 35 7.33 12.24 -1.23
CA VAL A 35 6.62 13.22 -2.05
C VAL A 35 6.78 12.91 -3.54
N HIS A 36 7.99 12.60 -3.98
CA HIS A 36 8.26 12.26 -5.38
C HIS A 36 7.51 10.99 -5.81
N ALA A 37 7.51 9.93 -4.99
CA ALA A 37 6.80 8.69 -5.29
C ALA A 37 5.28 8.90 -5.37
N ASN A 38 4.69 9.71 -4.49
CA ASN A 38 3.26 10.05 -4.54
C ASN A 38 2.92 10.94 -5.74
N ALA A 39 3.79 11.91 -6.07
CA ALA A 39 3.62 12.75 -7.24
C ALA A 39 3.66 11.94 -8.54
N CYS A 40 4.63 11.03 -8.70
CA CYS A 40 4.72 10.16 -9.88
C CYS A 40 3.49 9.23 -10.06
N PHE A 41 2.67 9.03 -9.03
CA PHE A 41 1.47 8.21 -9.12
C PHE A 41 0.24 8.97 -9.64
N ASP A 42 0.18 10.30 -9.48
CA ASP A 42 -0.97 11.13 -9.90
C ASP A 42 -0.49 12.35 -10.70
N SER A 43 -0.87 12.42 -11.97
CA SER A 43 -0.45 13.49 -12.89
C SER A 43 -0.88 14.89 -12.44
N GLY A 44 -1.98 15.01 -11.70
CA GLY A 44 -2.43 16.27 -11.13
C GLY A 44 -1.54 16.71 -9.97
N ILE A 45 -1.19 15.79 -9.07
CA ILE A 45 -0.25 16.04 -7.97
C ILE A 45 1.14 16.38 -8.55
N TYR A 46 1.62 15.61 -9.53
CA TYR A 46 2.89 15.88 -10.20
C TYR A 46 2.95 17.28 -10.79
N ARG A 47 1.90 17.71 -11.51
CA ARG A 47 1.84 19.06 -12.10
C ARG A 47 1.99 20.16 -11.05
N VAL A 48 1.36 19.99 -9.88
CA VAL A 48 1.42 20.96 -8.79
C VAL A 48 2.81 20.99 -8.14
N LEU A 49 3.45 19.82 -7.98
CA LEU A 49 4.68 19.67 -7.21
C LEU A 49 5.97 19.70 -8.05
N LYS A 50 5.87 19.64 -9.39
CA LYS A 50 7.04 19.44 -10.27
C LYS A 50 8.16 20.46 -10.02
N GLY A 51 7.81 21.74 -9.89
CA GLY A 51 8.78 22.82 -9.67
C GLY A 51 9.53 22.66 -8.35
N ASP A 52 8.79 22.52 -7.26
CA ASP A 52 9.38 22.34 -5.92
C ASP A 52 10.18 21.04 -5.83
N LEU A 53 9.74 19.96 -6.49
CA LEU A 53 10.46 18.69 -6.60
C LEU A 53 11.78 18.84 -7.34
N ALA A 54 11.79 19.51 -8.50
CA ALA A 54 13.02 19.74 -9.26
C ALA A 54 14.04 20.55 -8.42
N GLN A 55 13.59 21.65 -7.81
CA GLN A 55 14.45 22.46 -6.96
C GLN A 55 14.99 21.66 -5.77
N ARG A 56 14.13 20.87 -5.12
CA ARG A 56 14.54 20.06 -3.97
C ARG A 56 15.48 18.93 -4.35
N PHE A 57 15.29 18.33 -5.52
CA PHE A 57 16.20 17.34 -6.08
C PHE A 57 17.61 17.91 -6.22
N ASP A 58 17.76 19.07 -6.84
CA ASP A 58 19.07 19.69 -7.07
C ASP A 58 19.80 20.00 -5.76
N GLN A 59 19.08 20.53 -4.77
CA GLN A 59 19.62 20.80 -3.43
C GLN A 59 20.14 19.53 -2.75
N LEU A 60 19.32 18.46 -2.75
CA LEU A 60 19.69 17.20 -2.11
C LEU A 60 20.80 16.48 -2.89
N ALA A 61 20.82 16.59 -4.22
CA ALA A 61 21.88 16.04 -5.05
C ALA A 61 23.22 16.75 -4.84
N ALA A 62 23.21 18.08 -4.67
CA ALA A 62 24.39 18.85 -4.29
C ALA A 62 24.90 18.42 -2.90
N TYR A 63 24.00 18.37 -1.90
CA TYR A 63 24.33 17.85 -0.56
C TYR A 63 25.00 16.47 -0.61
N CYS A 64 24.45 15.54 -1.41
CA CYS A 64 25.02 14.20 -1.55
C CYS A 64 26.41 14.23 -2.17
N ARG A 65 26.62 15.02 -3.24
CA ARG A 65 27.93 15.15 -3.91
C ARG A 65 28.98 15.75 -2.98
N ASP A 66 28.64 16.81 -2.26
CA ASP A 66 29.58 17.49 -1.36
C ASP A 66 29.96 16.57 -0.19
N THR A 67 28.97 15.93 0.44
CA THR A 67 29.19 15.03 1.58
C THR A 67 30.04 13.83 1.19
N LEU A 68 29.69 13.14 0.10
CA LEU A 68 30.42 11.96 -0.36
C LEU A 68 31.79 12.32 -0.96
N GLY A 69 31.92 13.48 -1.62
CA GLY A 69 33.18 13.96 -2.17
C GLY A 69 34.25 14.23 -1.10
N GLU A 70 33.81 14.59 0.10
CA GLU A 70 34.67 14.73 1.28
C GLU A 70 34.89 13.40 2.03
N GLY A 71 34.34 12.29 1.55
CA GLY A 71 34.42 10.97 2.21
C GLY A 71 33.57 10.84 3.48
N ARG A 72 32.56 11.72 3.67
CA ARG A 72 31.62 11.66 4.80
C ARG A 72 30.42 10.79 4.48
N GLU A 73 29.79 10.26 5.52
CA GLU A 73 28.54 9.49 5.40
C GLU A 73 27.31 10.40 5.25
N LEU A 74 26.33 9.96 4.47
CA LEU A 74 25.05 10.64 4.34
C LEU A 74 24.22 10.45 5.61
N ALA A 75 23.47 11.48 6.00
CA ALA A 75 22.53 11.38 7.10
C ALA A 75 21.22 10.69 6.67
N GLY A 76 20.61 9.94 7.59
CA GLY A 76 19.30 9.29 7.39
C GLY A 76 19.39 7.78 7.18
N ALA A 77 18.25 7.14 6.95
CA ALA A 77 18.19 5.68 6.77
C ALA A 77 18.91 5.23 5.48
N GLU A 78 19.68 4.14 5.56
CA GLU A 78 20.42 3.56 4.43
C GLU A 78 19.52 3.30 3.21
N ASP A 79 18.30 2.80 3.44
CA ASP A 79 17.29 2.60 2.40
C ASP A 79 16.98 3.90 1.62
N ASP A 80 16.90 5.03 2.33
CA ASP A 80 16.59 6.32 1.72
C ASP A 80 17.79 6.87 0.96
N GLN A 81 19.00 6.64 1.47
CA GLN A 81 20.23 6.98 0.78
C GLN A 81 20.33 6.22 -0.54
N LEU A 82 20.15 4.89 -0.51
CA LEU A 82 20.21 4.06 -1.71
C LEU A 82 19.16 4.46 -2.76
N VAL A 83 17.91 4.70 -2.33
CA VAL A 83 16.84 5.13 -3.25
C VAL A 83 17.18 6.49 -3.86
N PHE A 84 17.66 7.45 -3.06
CA PHE A 84 17.99 8.76 -3.59
C PHE A 84 19.21 8.74 -4.52
N LEU A 85 20.22 7.92 -4.24
CA LEU A 85 21.35 7.74 -5.16
C LEU A 85 20.92 7.12 -6.49
N LYS A 86 19.96 6.19 -6.49
CA LYS A 86 19.35 5.68 -7.74
C LYS A 86 18.59 6.78 -8.49
N LEU A 87 17.86 7.64 -7.78
CA LEU A 87 17.21 8.82 -8.37
C LEU A 87 18.24 9.78 -8.98
N MET A 88 19.38 9.99 -8.33
CA MET A 88 20.49 10.80 -8.88
C MET A 88 21.09 10.18 -10.14
N ALA A 89 21.24 8.85 -10.18
CA ALA A 89 21.78 8.15 -11.35
C ALA A 89 20.86 8.24 -12.57
N VAL A 90 19.54 8.25 -12.36
CA VAL A 90 18.53 8.39 -13.42
C VAL A 90 18.31 9.87 -13.80
N GLY A 91 18.49 10.78 -12.86
CA GLY A 91 18.19 12.21 -13.03
C GLY A 91 16.70 12.52 -12.86
N PHE A 92 16.38 13.77 -12.51
CA PHE A 92 14.99 14.18 -12.22
C PHE A 92 14.04 13.92 -13.40
N ASP A 93 14.41 14.36 -14.61
CA ASP A 93 13.58 14.18 -15.82
C ASP A 93 13.58 12.74 -16.36
N GLY A 94 14.50 11.89 -15.88
CA GLY A 94 14.53 10.45 -16.21
C GLY A 94 13.52 9.63 -15.40
N VAL A 95 12.95 10.18 -14.32
CA VAL A 95 11.92 9.51 -13.53
C VAL A 95 10.57 9.69 -14.22
N HIS A 96 9.90 8.57 -14.49
CA HIS A 96 8.63 8.55 -15.23
C HIS A 96 7.45 8.44 -14.26
N ALA A 97 6.30 8.96 -14.72
CA ALA A 97 5.03 8.70 -14.05
C ALA A 97 4.71 7.20 -14.05
N THR A 98 3.85 6.77 -13.11
CA THR A 98 3.39 5.38 -13.07
C THR A 98 2.60 5.07 -14.33
N GLU A 99 3.00 4.01 -15.03
CA GLU A 99 2.37 3.55 -16.25
C GLU A 99 1.51 2.32 -15.96
N PHE A 100 0.40 2.19 -16.68
CA PHE A 100 -0.52 1.06 -16.53
C PHE A 100 -0.75 0.39 -17.88
N ARG A 101 -0.91 -0.93 -17.87
CA ARG A 101 -1.46 -1.67 -19.00
C ARG A 101 -2.32 -2.84 -18.52
N ARG A 102 -3.02 -3.46 -19.47
CA ARG A 102 -3.81 -4.67 -19.22
C ARG A 102 -3.08 -5.90 -19.76
N ALA A 103 -3.23 -7.02 -19.06
CA ALA A 103 -2.96 -8.35 -19.59
C ALA A 103 -4.18 -9.22 -19.30
N GLY A 104 -5.07 -9.34 -20.29
CA GLY A 104 -6.39 -9.97 -20.08
C GLY A 104 -7.20 -9.27 -18.98
N ALA A 105 -7.59 -10.03 -17.95
CA ALA A 105 -8.35 -9.51 -16.81
C ALA A 105 -7.49 -8.72 -15.81
N TRP A 106 -6.16 -8.76 -15.93
CA TRP A 106 -5.21 -8.19 -14.97
C TRP A 106 -4.78 -6.78 -15.35
N GLU A 107 -4.49 -5.98 -14.33
CA GLU A 107 -3.85 -4.66 -14.48
C GLU A 107 -2.39 -4.78 -14.06
N LEU A 108 -1.46 -4.31 -14.90
CA LEU A 108 -0.05 -4.20 -14.57
C LEU A 108 0.30 -2.72 -14.41
N GLN A 109 1.17 -2.42 -13.47
CA GLN A 109 1.75 -1.11 -13.29
C GLN A 109 3.28 -1.16 -13.30
N PHE A 110 3.89 -0.21 -13.98
CA PHE A 110 5.31 0.10 -13.83
C PHE A 110 5.45 1.37 -12.99
N ASN A 111 5.96 1.22 -11.78
CA ASN A 111 6.18 2.32 -10.85
C ASN A 111 7.69 2.53 -10.65
N HIS A 112 8.23 3.51 -11.38
CA HIS A 112 9.66 3.72 -11.49
C HIS A 112 10.32 4.00 -10.13
N VAL A 113 9.74 4.88 -9.31
CA VAL A 113 10.31 5.19 -7.97
C VAL A 113 10.21 3.99 -7.03
N ARG A 114 9.12 3.21 -7.10
CA ARG A 114 8.96 1.99 -6.31
C ARG A 114 9.95 0.90 -6.70
N ALA A 115 10.39 0.84 -7.96
CA ALA A 115 11.43 -0.09 -8.42
C ALA A 115 12.79 0.14 -7.72
N PHE A 116 13.04 1.34 -7.19
CA PHE A 116 14.27 1.63 -6.45
C PHE A 116 14.25 1.11 -5.01
N ARG A 117 13.06 0.84 -4.46
CA ARG A 117 12.87 0.40 -3.08
C ARG A 117 13.67 -0.90 -2.82
N PRO A 118 14.46 -0.95 -1.74
CA PRO A 118 15.16 -2.17 -1.35
C PRO A 118 14.17 -3.30 -1.05
N SER A 119 14.51 -4.52 -1.45
CA SER A 119 13.75 -5.70 -1.06
C SER A 119 13.92 -5.92 0.44
N ARG A 120 12.82 -5.87 1.19
CA ARG A 120 12.78 -6.13 2.64
C ARG A 120 12.27 -7.55 2.92
N MET A 121 12.80 -8.53 2.20
CA MET A 121 12.50 -9.92 2.53
C MET A 121 13.16 -10.26 3.86
N SER A 122 12.36 -10.30 4.94
CA SER A 122 12.82 -10.90 6.18
C SER A 122 13.22 -12.33 5.87
N ARG A 123 14.45 -12.71 6.23
CA ARG A 123 14.92 -14.10 6.15
C ARG A 123 14.30 -14.97 7.23
N GLU A 124 13.63 -14.37 8.21
CA GLU A 124 12.96 -15.10 9.27
C GLU A 124 11.72 -15.81 8.74
N PRO A 125 11.57 -17.11 9.03
CA PRO A 125 10.35 -17.83 8.66
C PRO A 125 9.16 -17.20 9.38
N VAL A 126 8.10 -16.91 8.62
CA VAL A 126 6.84 -16.47 9.20
C VAL A 126 6.14 -17.68 9.80
N LEU A 127 5.85 -17.63 11.10
CA LEU A 127 5.12 -18.67 11.83
C LEU A 127 3.76 -18.14 12.30
N GLY A 128 2.73 -18.97 12.24
CA GLY A 128 1.37 -18.61 12.66
C GLY A 128 0.71 -17.48 11.86
N ILE A 129 -0.23 -16.79 12.52
CA ILE A 129 -1.04 -15.68 11.97
C ILE A 129 -0.86 -14.36 12.74
N SER A 130 0.08 -14.32 13.69
CA SER A 130 0.46 -13.11 14.42
C SER A 130 1.83 -13.28 15.07
N ARG A 131 2.41 -12.15 15.50
CA ARG A 131 3.54 -12.10 16.43
C ARG A 131 3.32 -10.93 17.40
N GLU A 132 3.93 -10.99 18.57
CA GLU A 132 3.83 -9.89 19.55
C GLU A 132 4.35 -8.56 19.00
N PHE A 133 3.73 -7.46 19.44
CA PHE A 133 4.17 -6.13 19.05
C PHE A 133 5.61 -5.88 19.51
N ASP A 134 6.43 -5.39 18.59
CA ASP A 134 7.84 -5.09 18.85
C ASP A 134 8.06 -3.57 18.95
N PRO A 135 8.34 -3.02 20.15
CA PRO A 135 8.60 -1.59 20.33
C PRO A 135 9.92 -1.13 19.69
N ASP A 136 10.90 -2.02 19.57
CA ASP A 136 12.25 -1.72 19.10
C ASP A 136 12.32 -1.79 17.58
N GLY A 137 11.60 -2.75 16.97
CA GLY A 137 11.39 -2.86 15.54
C GLY A 137 10.61 -1.70 14.92
N PHE A 138 10.45 -1.73 13.60
CA PHE A 138 9.68 -0.71 12.88
C PHE A 138 8.20 -0.76 13.29
N ASN A 139 7.65 0.39 13.70
CA ASN A 139 6.24 0.54 14.05
C ASN A 139 5.80 2.00 13.89
N PHE A 140 4.49 2.24 13.81
CA PHE A 140 3.97 3.60 13.59
C PHE A 140 4.22 4.58 14.75
N ASN A 141 4.66 4.13 15.94
CA ASN A 141 4.99 5.03 17.06
C ASN A 141 6.32 5.75 16.89
N LYS A 142 7.13 5.40 15.88
CA LYS A 142 8.46 6.01 15.71
C LYS A 142 8.33 7.53 15.47
N PRO A 143 9.07 8.38 16.21
CA PRO A 143 8.95 9.83 16.11
C PRO A 143 9.19 10.41 14.71
N TYR A 144 10.05 9.78 13.92
CA TYR A 144 10.36 10.25 12.57
C TYR A 144 9.18 10.10 11.59
N LEU A 145 8.17 9.26 11.89
CA LEU A 145 6.98 9.09 11.05
C LEU A 145 5.92 10.17 11.30
N ARG A 146 6.05 10.98 12.37
CA ARG A 146 5.04 11.99 12.74
C ARG A 146 4.82 13.02 11.64
N LYS A 147 5.88 13.37 10.91
CA LYS A 147 5.82 14.29 9.76
C LYS A 147 5.07 13.69 8.57
N GLU A 148 4.97 12.37 8.48
CA GLU A 148 4.32 11.64 7.38
C GLU A 148 2.81 11.40 7.64
N VAL A 149 2.29 11.89 8.77
CA VAL A 149 0.87 11.88 9.09
C VAL A 149 0.15 12.87 8.16
N PHE A 150 -0.70 12.33 7.30
CA PHE A 150 -1.60 13.09 6.44
C PHE A 150 -2.73 13.72 7.25
N TRP A 151 -3.35 12.93 8.13
CA TRP A 151 -4.48 13.36 8.95
C TRP A 151 -4.51 12.56 10.26
N ALA A 152 -4.95 13.20 11.35
CA ALA A 152 -5.16 12.53 12.64
C ALA A 152 -6.39 13.10 13.33
N GLY A 153 -7.20 12.23 13.93
CA GLY A 153 -8.42 12.62 14.61
C GLY A 153 -9.31 11.42 14.91
N GLU A 154 -10.56 11.69 15.27
CA GLU A 154 -11.56 10.65 15.50
C GLU A 154 -12.37 10.37 14.23
N LEU A 155 -12.49 9.10 13.86
CA LEU A 155 -13.41 8.62 12.82
C LEU A 155 -14.30 7.54 13.42
N LEU A 156 -15.62 7.76 13.35
CA LEU A 156 -16.64 6.86 13.89
C LEU A 156 -16.29 6.34 15.30
N GLY A 157 -15.94 7.26 16.22
CA GLY A 157 -15.64 6.94 17.62
C GLY A 157 -14.28 6.31 17.90
N ASN A 158 -13.38 6.24 16.90
CA ASN A 158 -12.04 5.68 17.07
C ASN A 158 -10.96 6.71 16.69
N GLU A 159 -9.92 6.83 17.53
CA GLU A 159 -8.72 7.60 17.19
C GLU A 159 -8.04 6.92 15.99
N VAL A 160 -7.77 7.69 14.94
CA VAL A 160 -7.11 7.23 13.72
C VAL A 160 -6.03 8.21 13.31
N GLU A 161 -4.90 7.66 12.88
CA GLU A 161 -3.94 8.38 12.05
C GLU A 161 -3.95 7.80 10.64
N LEU A 162 -4.00 8.69 9.64
CA LEU A 162 -3.71 8.37 8.25
C LEU A 162 -2.30 8.86 7.95
N LEU A 163 -1.41 7.96 7.52
CA LEU A 163 -0.08 8.31 7.04
C LEU A 163 -0.04 8.18 5.52
N TYR A 164 0.79 8.99 4.86
CA TYR A 164 1.13 8.75 3.47
C TYR A 164 1.85 7.41 3.33
N ASN A 165 1.49 6.61 2.34
CA ASN A 165 2.36 5.49 1.98
C ASN A 165 3.58 6.02 1.23
N LYS A 166 4.78 5.70 1.71
CA LYS A 166 6.04 6.17 1.12
C LYS A 166 6.27 5.69 -0.32
N PHE A 167 5.80 4.49 -0.65
CA PHE A 167 5.92 3.91 -1.98
C PHE A 167 4.52 3.46 -2.45
N PRO A 168 3.66 4.41 -2.84
CA PRO A 168 2.28 4.11 -3.19
C PRO A 168 2.22 3.19 -4.40
N PHE A 169 1.19 2.35 -4.43
CA PHE A 169 0.88 1.45 -5.56
C PHE A 169 -0.63 1.49 -5.88
N ALA A 170 -1.34 2.44 -5.27
CA ALA A 170 -2.71 2.77 -5.53
C ALA A 170 -2.85 4.32 -5.47
N PRO A 171 -3.83 4.90 -6.17
CA PRO A 171 -4.15 6.33 -6.05
C PRO A 171 -4.53 6.73 -4.62
N MET A 172 -3.95 7.84 -4.15
CA MET A 172 -4.11 8.37 -2.79
C MET A 172 -3.91 7.31 -1.69
N HIS A 173 -2.89 6.45 -1.90
CA HIS A 173 -2.59 5.34 -1.01
C HIS A 173 -2.10 5.83 0.35
N GLY A 174 -2.87 5.49 1.40
CA GLY A 174 -2.57 5.82 2.78
C GLY A 174 -2.52 4.58 3.67
N LEU A 175 -1.92 4.78 4.84
CA LEU A 175 -1.86 3.79 5.93
C LEU A 175 -2.79 4.27 7.04
N LEU A 176 -3.87 3.53 7.28
CA LEU A 176 -4.85 3.79 8.32
C LEU A 176 -4.48 3.04 9.59
N VAL A 177 -4.15 3.77 10.65
CA VAL A 177 -3.65 3.22 11.91
C VAL A 177 -4.61 3.61 13.04
N PRO A 178 -5.51 2.71 13.46
CA PRO A 178 -6.44 3.00 14.53
C PRO A 178 -5.79 2.80 15.90
N HIS A 179 -6.09 3.67 16.87
CA HIS A 179 -5.60 3.63 18.26
C HIS A 179 -4.11 3.27 18.35
N ARG A 180 -3.28 3.94 17.56
CA ARG A 180 -1.84 3.67 17.38
C ARG A 180 -1.09 3.45 18.72
N ARG A 181 -1.47 4.19 19.78
CA ARG A 181 -0.84 4.12 21.10
C ARG A 181 -1.10 2.81 21.84
N ASN A 182 -2.11 2.04 21.44
CA ASN A 182 -2.44 0.74 22.02
C ASN A 182 -1.45 -0.36 21.61
N ARG A 183 -0.54 -0.10 20.66
CA ARG A 183 0.53 -1.03 20.26
C ARG A 183 0.01 -2.42 19.89
N LEU A 184 -1.12 -2.46 19.19
CA LEU A 184 -1.71 -3.73 18.79
C LEU A 184 -0.87 -4.38 17.69
N PRO A 185 -0.58 -5.70 17.76
CA PRO A 185 0.09 -6.40 16.68
C PRO A 185 -0.79 -6.44 15.42
N GLN A 186 -0.22 -6.86 14.29
CA GLN A 186 -0.96 -7.03 13.04
C GLN A 186 -1.83 -8.30 13.08
N LEU A 187 -2.85 -8.27 13.94
CA LEU A 187 -3.89 -9.28 14.07
C LEU A 187 -5.25 -8.58 14.14
N LEU A 188 -6.15 -8.95 13.23
CA LEU A 188 -7.47 -8.34 13.15
C LEU A 188 -8.34 -8.89 14.29
N SER A 189 -8.96 -8.01 15.08
CA SER A 189 -10.00 -8.41 16.04
C SER A 189 -11.38 -8.09 15.49
N GLY A 190 -12.43 -8.73 16.04
CA GLY A 190 -13.83 -8.49 15.63
C GLY A 190 -14.21 -7.03 15.71
N ARG A 191 -13.82 -6.35 16.81
CA ARG A 191 -14.01 -4.89 16.98
C ARG A 191 -13.44 -4.08 15.82
N TYR A 192 -12.22 -4.38 15.38
CA TYR A 192 -11.58 -3.63 14.30
C TYR A 192 -12.09 -4.03 12.91
N HIS A 193 -12.55 -5.28 12.75
CA HIS A 193 -13.26 -5.71 11.56
C HIS A 193 -14.58 -4.95 11.39
N GLU A 194 -15.42 -4.92 12.43
CA GLU A 194 -16.69 -4.17 12.45
C GLU A 194 -16.45 -2.68 12.21
N TYR A 195 -15.46 -2.10 12.90
CA TYR A 195 -15.09 -0.71 12.71
C TYR A 195 -14.72 -0.37 11.26
N VAL A 196 -13.86 -1.18 10.64
CA VAL A 196 -13.41 -0.93 9.25
C VAL A 196 -14.53 -1.19 8.24
N TRP A 197 -15.42 -2.14 8.50
CA TRP A 197 -16.63 -2.33 7.71
C TRP A 197 -17.49 -1.07 7.70
N SER A 198 -17.86 -0.56 8.89
CA SER A 198 -18.68 0.65 9.02
C SER A 198 -17.96 1.89 8.46
N LEU A 199 -16.63 1.95 8.59
CA LEU A 199 -15.84 3.03 8.01
C LEU A 199 -15.86 3.00 6.48
N ALA A 200 -15.74 1.82 5.87
CA ALA A 200 -15.83 1.66 4.42
C ALA A 200 -17.20 2.10 3.90
N GLU A 201 -18.29 1.75 4.59
CA GLU A 201 -19.65 2.21 4.26
C GLU A 201 -19.79 3.73 4.38
N ALA A 202 -19.48 4.30 5.55
CA ALA A 202 -19.71 5.72 5.81
C ALA A 202 -18.86 6.64 4.93
N LEU A 203 -17.61 6.25 4.63
CA LEU A 203 -16.76 7.01 3.72
C LEU A 203 -17.12 6.78 2.26
N GLY A 204 -17.58 5.58 1.89
CA GLY A 204 -17.98 5.24 0.54
C GLY A 204 -19.13 6.09 0.00
N GLU A 205 -20.04 6.53 0.87
CA GLU A 205 -21.13 7.46 0.50
C GLU A 205 -20.63 8.83 0.04
N ARG A 206 -19.48 9.29 0.57
CA ARG A 206 -18.90 10.61 0.29
C ARG A 206 -17.74 10.55 -0.69
N LEU A 207 -17.07 9.41 -0.78
CA LEU A 207 -15.86 9.20 -1.55
C LEU A 207 -16.05 8.02 -2.52
N PRO A 208 -16.73 8.23 -3.67
CA PRO A 208 -16.91 7.18 -4.67
C PRO A 208 -15.57 6.56 -5.09
N GLY A 209 -15.44 5.25 -4.91
CA GLY A 209 -14.18 4.54 -5.18
C GLY A 209 -13.32 4.28 -3.95
N TRP A 210 -13.70 4.78 -2.76
CA TRP A 210 -13.00 4.55 -1.51
C TRP A 210 -12.95 3.07 -1.17
N GLY A 211 -11.77 2.59 -0.81
CA GLY A 211 -11.58 1.23 -0.33
C GLY A 211 -10.55 1.14 0.77
N ILE A 212 -10.71 0.12 1.60
CA ILE A 212 -9.78 -0.22 2.67
C ILE A 212 -9.31 -1.65 2.42
N ALA A 213 -8.03 -1.91 2.62
CA ALA A 213 -7.45 -3.22 2.45
C ALA A 213 -6.63 -3.63 3.68
N TYR A 214 -6.53 -4.92 3.91
CA TYR A 214 -5.80 -5.49 5.02
C TYR A 214 -4.96 -6.66 4.55
N ASN A 215 -3.70 -6.69 5.01
CA ASN A 215 -2.83 -7.85 4.90
C ASN A 215 -2.73 -8.45 6.30
N SER A 216 -3.08 -9.73 6.47
CA SER A 216 -2.78 -10.45 7.71
C SER A 216 -1.27 -10.65 7.87
N TYR A 217 -0.83 -11.00 9.08
CA TYR A 217 0.53 -11.53 9.26
C TYR A 217 0.75 -12.74 8.34
N GLY A 218 1.93 -12.83 7.72
CA GLY A 218 2.22 -13.81 6.69
C GLY A 218 1.55 -13.58 5.33
N ALA A 219 0.72 -12.55 5.19
CA ALA A 219 0.09 -12.14 3.95
C ALA A 219 0.72 -10.86 3.33
N TYR A 220 2.05 -10.71 3.43
CA TYR A 220 2.77 -9.47 3.04
C TYR A 220 2.37 -8.22 3.86
N ALA A 221 2.01 -8.40 5.14
CA ALA A 221 2.02 -7.31 6.10
C ALA A 221 3.48 -6.97 6.47
N SER A 222 3.98 -5.83 5.99
CA SER A 222 5.37 -5.42 6.19
C SER A 222 5.67 -4.82 7.57
N VAL A 223 4.64 -4.57 8.38
CA VAL A 223 4.76 -3.92 9.70
C VAL A 223 3.91 -4.69 10.70
N ASN A 224 4.50 -5.05 11.85
CA ASN A 224 3.74 -5.67 12.94
C ASN A 224 3.20 -4.63 13.92
N HIS A 225 2.26 -3.83 13.43
CA HIS A 225 1.48 -2.88 14.19
C HIS A 225 0.17 -2.72 13.43
N LEU A 226 -0.97 -2.98 14.07
CA LEU A 226 -2.29 -2.97 13.44
C LEU A 226 -2.47 -1.75 12.54
N HIS A 227 -2.60 -2.02 11.24
CA HIS A 227 -2.88 -1.02 10.24
C HIS A 227 -3.63 -1.63 9.06
N PHE A 228 -4.29 -0.73 8.34
CA PHE A 228 -4.98 -0.98 7.09
C PHE A 228 -4.36 -0.09 6.01
N GLN A 229 -4.60 -0.45 4.76
CA GLN A 229 -4.26 0.36 3.60
C GLN A 229 -5.55 1.03 3.11
N CYS A 230 -5.53 2.30 2.74
CA CYS A 230 -6.68 2.96 2.14
C CYS A 230 -6.32 3.57 0.79
N TYR A 231 -7.29 3.67 -0.10
CA TYR A 231 -7.13 4.23 -1.43
C TYR A 231 -8.44 4.86 -1.91
N LEU A 232 -8.35 5.73 -2.92
CA LEU A 232 -9.52 6.26 -3.62
C LEU A 232 -9.27 6.16 -5.13
N ARG A 233 -10.02 5.28 -5.81
CA ARG A 233 -9.82 4.95 -7.22
C ARG A 233 -11.10 5.13 -8.03
N THR A 234 -10.99 5.73 -9.20
CA THR A 234 -12.12 5.85 -10.15
C THR A 234 -12.36 4.55 -10.93
N THR A 235 -11.30 3.80 -11.20
CA THR A 235 -11.39 2.50 -11.87
C THR A 235 -11.50 1.39 -10.81
N PRO A 236 -12.50 0.50 -10.91
CA PRO A 236 -12.60 -0.66 -10.02
C PRO A 236 -11.35 -1.54 -10.04
N LEU A 237 -11.09 -2.27 -8.97
CA LEU A 237 -10.06 -3.30 -8.97
C LEU A 237 -10.48 -4.47 -9.87
N PRO A 238 -9.55 -5.17 -10.53
CA PRO A 238 -9.88 -6.33 -11.35
C PRO A 238 -10.70 -7.42 -10.65
N ILE A 239 -10.48 -7.64 -9.35
CA ILE A 239 -11.28 -8.58 -8.53
C ILE A 239 -12.77 -8.21 -8.44
N GLU A 240 -13.12 -6.94 -8.69
CA GLU A 240 -14.51 -6.45 -8.69
C GLU A 240 -15.22 -6.69 -10.03
N SER A 241 -14.51 -7.19 -11.06
CA SER A 241 -15.09 -7.48 -12.38
C SER A 241 -16.23 -8.50 -12.30
N GLY A 242 -17.34 -8.21 -12.99
CA GLY A 242 -18.52 -9.08 -13.05
C GLY A 242 -18.29 -10.40 -13.79
N GLU A 243 -17.13 -10.58 -14.46
CA GLU A 243 -16.80 -11.84 -15.14
C GLU A 243 -16.46 -12.99 -14.17
N TRP A 244 -16.10 -12.65 -12.92
CA TRP A 244 -15.69 -13.62 -11.92
C TRP A 244 -16.87 -14.31 -11.24
N ARG A 245 -16.75 -15.60 -10.95
CA ARG A 245 -17.77 -16.41 -10.26
C ARG A 245 -18.22 -15.84 -8.93
N HIS A 246 -17.29 -15.28 -8.14
CA HIS A 246 -17.62 -14.65 -6.85
C HIS A 246 -18.42 -13.34 -6.99
N ASN A 247 -18.51 -12.80 -8.21
CA ASN A 247 -19.37 -11.67 -8.56
C ASN A 247 -20.57 -12.07 -9.44
N GLY A 248 -20.84 -13.38 -9.61
CA GLY A 248 -21.94 -13.90 -10.43
C GLY A 248 -21.60 -14.20 -11.89
N GLY A 249 -20.33 -14.06 -12.30
CA GLY A 249 -19.86 -14.43 -13.64
C GLY A 249 -19.48 -15.92 -13.78
N GLU A 250 -18.80 -16.26 -14.87
CA GLU A 250 -18.47 -17.65 -15.20
C GLU A 250 -17.00 -18.02 -14.95
N LYS A 251 -16.11 -17.04 -14.91
CA LYS A 251 -14.66 -17.27 -14.78
C LYS A 251 -14.27 -17.52 -13.33
N ALA A 252 -13.50 -18.58 -13.10
CA ALA A 252 -12.91 -18.80 -11.78
C ALA A 252 -11.77 -17.81 -11.54
N TYR A 253 -11.72 -17.23 -10.34
CA TYR A 253 -10.54 -16.47 -9.92
C TYR A 253 -9.38 -17.46 -9.63
N PRO A 254 -8.11 -17.10 -9.90
CA PRO A 254 -6.98 -18.00 -9.66
C PRO A 254 -6.79 -18.41 -8.20
N LEU A 255 -7.41 -17.71 -7.25
CA LEU A 255 -7.38 -18.02 -5.82
C LEU A 255 -8.78 -18.09 -5.23
N PRO A 256 -8.99 -18.83 -4.12
CA PRO A 256 -10.24 -18.79 -3.38
C PRO A 256 -10.56 -17.34 -3.00
N CYS A 257 -11.64 -16.81 -3.56
CA CYS A 257 -12.16 -15.48 -3.26
C CYS A 257 -13.59 -15.65 -2.74
N GLU A 258 -13.76 -15.36 -1.46
CA GLU A 258 -15.05 -15.37 -0.80
C GLU A 258 -15.53 -13.93 -0.68
N VAL A 259 -16.81 -13.69 -1.01
CA VAL A 259 -17.43 -12.37 -0.97
C VAL A 259 -18.52 -12.37 0.08
N PHE A 260 -18.45 -11.40 1.00
CA PHE A 260 -19.41 -11.24 2.08
C PHE A 260 -20.14 -9.92 1.93
N THR A 261 -21.44 -9.91 2.24
CA THR A 261 -22.30 -8.72 2.34
C THR A 261 -22.80 -8.49 3.77
N SER A 262 -22.20 -9.19 4.73
CA SER A 262 -22.51 -9.16 6.17
C SER A 262 -21.21 -9.17 6.95
N ALA A 263 -21.03 -8.18 7.84
CA ALA A 263 -19.86 -8.11 8.71
C ALA A 263 -19.78 -9.32 9.66
N ALA A 264 -20.92 -9.82 10.12
CA ALA A 264 -20.96 -10.97 11.02
C ALA A 264 -20.47 -12.26 10.32
N ASP A 265 -20.94 -12.51 9.10
CA ASP A 265 -20.54 -13.70 8.34
C ASP A 265 -19.07 -13.63 7.91
N ALA A 266 -18.63 -12.43 7.50
CA ALA A 266 -17.22 -12.16 7.22
C ALA A 266 -16.34 -12.44 8.45
N TRP A 267 -16.74 -11.96 9.63
CA TRP A 267 -16.00 -12.19 10.85
C TRP A 267 -15.95 -13.66 11.26
N ALA A 268 -17.07 -14.38 11.15
CA ALA A 268 -17.11 -15.82 11.43
C ALA A 268 -16.09 -16.57 10.57
N ARG A 269 -16.00 -16.23 9.28
CA ARG A 269 -14.99 -16.79 8.39
C ARG A 269 -13.56 -16.41 8.78
N ILE A 270 -13.31 -15.14 9.08
CA ILE A 270 -11.99 -14.66 9.50
C ILE A 270 -11.55 -15.37 10.79
N GLY A 271 -12.46 -15.59 11.74
CA GLY A 271 -12.21 -16.36 12.95
C GLY A 271 -11.77 -17.80 12.65
N ALA A 272 -12.45 -18.48 11.72
CA ALA A 272 -12.03 -19.81 11.28
C ALA A 272 -10.63 -19.81 10.61
N LEU A 273 -10.26 -18.73 9.91
CA LEU A 273 -8.90 -18.58 9.36
C LEU A 273 -7.87 -18.35 10.47
N HIS A 274 -8.21 -17.65 11.55
CA HIS A 274 -7.34 -17.47 12.71
C HIS A 274 -7.09 -18.79 13.42
N GLU A 275 -8.15 -19.56 13.69
CA GLU A 275 -8.06 -20.88 14.32
C GLU A 275 -7.20 -21.85 13.51
N ALA A 276 -7.27 -21.77 12.18
CA ALA A 276 -6.47 -22.58 11.26
C ALA A 276 -5.07 -21.98 10.96
N GLU A 277 -4.72 -20.83 11.55
CA GLU A 277 -3.49 -20.07 11.27
C GLU A 277 -3.23 -19.78 9.77
N ILE A 278 -4.30 -19.59 9.02
CA ILE A 278 -4.27 -19.32 7.59
C ILE A 278 -4.07 -17.81 7.36
N SER A 279 -3.07 -17.45 6.55
CA SER A 279 -2.86 -16.07 6.09
C SER A 279 -3.91 -15.66 5.07
N TYR A 280 -4.30 -14.39 5.08
CA TYR A 280 -5.34 -13.86 4.22
C TYR A 280 -5.15 -12.37 3.89
N ASN A 281 -5.74 -11.94 2.77
CA ASN A 281 -5.87 -10.53 2.41
C ASN A 281 -7.34 -10.17 2.31
N LEU A 282 -7.68 -8.96 2.76
CA LEU A 282 -9.04 -8.44 2.72
C LEU A 282 -9.11 -7.15 1.91
N ILE A 283 -10.22 -6.96 1.19
CA ILE A 283 -10.56 -5.72 0.50
C ILE A 283 -11.99 -5.35 0.87
N TYR A 284 -12.13 -4.29 1.65
CA TYR A 284 -13.38 -3.71 2.08
C TYR A 284 -13.85 -2.67 1.05
N ARG A 285 -15.10 -2.85 0.61
CA ARG A 285 -15.89 -1.93 -0.18
C ARG A 285 -17.17 -1.61 0.59
N PRO A 286 -17.90 -0.53 0.26
CA PRO A 286 -19.16 -0.23 0.92
C PRO A 286 -20.12 -1.44 0.83
N GLY A 287 -20.53 -1.98 1.98
CA GLY A 287 -21.42 -3.14 2.09
C GLY A 287 -20.86 -4.47 1.59
N ARG A 288 -19.56 -4.58 1.31
CA ARG A 288 -18.95 -5.78 0.74
C ARG A 288 -17.51 -6.01 1.18
N LEU A 289 -17.16 -7.26 1.45
CA LEU A 289 -15.79 -7.69 1.70
C LEU A 289 -15.37 -8.79 0.73
N TYR A 290 -14.21 -8.62 0.12
CA TYR A 290 -13.48 -9.70 -0.55
C TYR A 290 -12.45 -10.29 0.42
N CYS A 291 -12.53 -11.59 0.68
CA CYS A 291 -11.61 -12.34 1.52
C CYS A 291 -10.84 -13.37 0.68
N LEU A 292 -9.52 -13.26 0.65
CA LEU A 292 -8.64 -14.17 -0.08
C LEU A 292 -7.73 -14.91 0.90
N SER A 293 -8.09 -16.16 1.21
CA SER A 293 -7.21 -17.06 1.96
C SER A 293 -6.06 -17.53 1.06
N ARG A 294 -4.84 -17.56 1.59
CA ARG A 294 -3.63 -17.91 0.84
C ARG A 294 -2.61 -18.66 1.69
N LYS A 295 -1.76 -19.45 1.02
CA LYS A 295 -0.53 -19.98 1.64
C LYS A 295 0.32 -18.86 2.20
N ARG A 296 1.06 -19.09 3.28
CA ARG A 296 1.89 -18.08 3.95
C ARG A 296 3.05 -17.56 3.09
N GLN A 297 3.50 -16.33 3.33
CA GLN A 297 4.71 -15.79 2.70
C GLN A 297 5.92 -16.68 3.02
N GLY A 298 6.75 -16.93 2.01
CA GLY A 298 7.92 -17.80 2.14
C GLY A 298 7.63 -19.30 2.05
N SER A 299 6.36 -19.72 1.84
CA SER A 299 6.01 -21.14 1.73
C SER A 299 6.38 -21.78 0.38
N TYR A 300 6.77 -20.98 -0.61
CA TYR A 300 7.18 -21.45 -1.93
C TYR A 300 8.16 -20.44 -2.56
N GLN A 301 8.90 -20.88 -3.57
CA GLN A 301 9.77 -20.01 -4.34
C GLN A 301 8.96 -19.26 -5.40
N GLN A 302 8.97 -17.93 -5.30
CA GLN A 302 8.26 -17.05 -6.22
C GLN A 302 8.97 -16.90 -7.56
N ALA A 303 8.18 -16.58 -8.59
CA ALA A 303 8.71 -16.16 -9.87
C ALA A 303 9.56 -14.86 -9.71
N PRO A 304 10.67 -14.71 -10.47
CA PRO A 304 11.58 -13.57 -10.31
C PRO A 304 10.96 -12.19 -10.58
N TRP A 305 9.87 -12.13 -11.34
CA TRP A 305 9.20 -10.88 -11.71
C TRP A 305 8.37 -10.26 -10.57
N THR A 306 8.08 -11.02 -9.51
CA THR A 306 7.28 -10.56 -8.37
C THR A 306 8.12 -10.45 -7.09
N HIS A 307 7.80 -9.45 -6.28
CA HIS A 307 8.33 -9.32 -4.91
C HIS A 307 7.32 -9.80 -3.85
N GLY A 308 6.22 -10.41 -4.29
CA GLY A 308 5.18 -10.95 -3.43
C GLY A 308 3.77 -10.48 -3.74
N PHE A 309 2.82 -11.07 -3.04
CA PHE A 309 1.39 -10.85 -3.24
C PHE A 309 0.75 -10.24 -1.99
N ALA A 310 0.67 -8.91 -1.96
CA ALA A 310 -0.14 -8.19 -0.99
C ALA A 310 -1.58 -8.06 -1.50
N TRP A 311 -2.41 -7.28 -0.79
CA TRP A 311 -3.81 -7.07 -1.18
C TRP A 311 -3.99 -6.61 -2.63
N TYR A 312 -3.08 -5.79 -3.18
CA TYR A 312 -3.23 -5.23 -4.52
C TYR A 312 -3.00 -6.27 -5.61
N GLU A 313 -1.94 -7.07 -5.46
CA GLU A 313 -1.68 -8.22 -6.34
C GLU A 313 -2.80 -9.25 -6.26
N LEU A 314 -3.33 -9.52 -5.06
CA LEU A 314 -4.48 -10.40 -4.91
C LEU A 314 -5.80 -9.79 -5.41
N ALA A 315 -5.90 -8.47 -5.52
CA ALA A 315 -7.00 -7.76 -6.18
C ALA A 315 -6.89 -7.76 -7.72
N GLY A 316 -5.81 -8.34 -8.27
CA GLY A 316 -5.53 -8.46 -9.69
C GLY A 316 -4.75 -7.28 -10.29
N GLY A 317 -4.20 -6.40 -9.47
CA GLY A 317 -3.26 -5.34 -9.87
C GLY A 317 -1.82 -5.73 -9.55
N PHE A 318 -0.93 -5.77 -10.53
CA PHE A 318 0.45 -6.25 -10.38
C PHE A 318 1.45 -5.13 -10.53
N THR A 319 2.30 -4.95 -9.51
CA THR A 319 3.46 -4.05 -9.61
C THR A 319 4.63 -4.78 -10.26
N THR A 320 5.11 -4.28 -11.39
CA THR A 320 6.37 -4.74 -11.99
C THR A 320 7.52 -3.80 -11.60
N PHE A 321 8.73 -4.37 -11.52
CA PHE A 321 9.93 -3.67 -11.05
C PHE A 321 10.97 -3.45 -12.14
N SER A 322 10.70 -3.94 -13.35
CA SER A 322 11.51 -3.69 -14.54
C SER A 322 10.61 -3.34 -15.74
N ARG A 323 11.16 -2.58 -16.70
CA ARG A 323 10.48 -2.29 -17.97
C ARG A 323 10.19 -3.57 -18.75
N SER A 324 11.12 -4.51 -18.75
CA SER A 324 10.97 -5.80 -19.44
C SER A 324 9.77 -6.59 -18.90
N ASP A 325 9.66 -6.74 -17.57
CA ASP A 325 8.51 -7.45 -16.97
C ASP A 325 7.22 -6.68 -17.24
N PHE A 326 7.27 -5.33 -17.14
CA PHE A 326 6.14 -4.52 -17.50
C PHE A 326 5.69 -4.76 -18.94
N GLU A 327 6.56 -4.97 -19.91
CA GLU A 327 6.15 -5.15 -21.32
C GLU A 327 5.74 -6.58 -21.65
N THR A 328 6.39 -7.57 -21.04
CA THR A 328 6.31 -8.98 -21.46
C THR A 328 5.41 -9.85 -20.61
N LEU A 329 5.15 -9.49 -19.34
CA LEU A 329 4.36 -10.33 -18.44
C LEU A 329 2.91 -10.49 -18.95
N ASP A 330 2.47 -11.72 -19.14
CA ASP A 330 1.15 -12.04 -19.67
C ASP A 330 0.18 -12.56 -18.59
N ALA A 331 -1.08 -12.75 -18.99
CA ALA A 331 -2.12 -13.23 -18.09
C ALA A 331 -1.87 -14.65 -17.58
N LEU A 332 -1.27 -15.52 -18.42
CA LEU A 332 -1.03 -16.91 -18.07
C LEU A 332 0.03 -17.03 -16.97
N ALA A 333 1.12 -16.28 -17.08
CA ALA A 333 2.17 -16.24 -16.07
C ALA A 333 1.64 -15.71 -14.72
N ILE A 334 0.78 -14.69 -14.77
CA ILE A 334 0.11 -14.14 -13.57
C ILE A 334 -0.78 -15.21 -12.92
N GLU A 335 -1.65 -15.86 -13.71
CA GLU A 335 -2.61 -16.85 -13.20
C GLU A 335 -1.91 -18.08 -12.61
N GLN A 336 -0.85 -18.56 -13.26
CA GLN A 336 -0.03 -19.66 -12.77
C GLN A 336 0.62 -19.31 -11.42
N GLU A 337 1.25 -18.14 -11.32
CA GLU A 337 1.92 -17.71 -10.10
C GLU A 337 0.92 -17.46 -8.96
N MET A 338 -0.22 -16.81 -9.24
CA MET A 338 -1.30 -16.68 -8.26
C MET A 338 -1.81 -18.05 -7.81
N GLY A 339 -1.94 -19.01 -8.73
CA GLY A 339 -2.37 -20.38 -8.43
C GLY A 339 -1.47 -21.09 -7.41
N MET A 340 -0.19 -20.73 -7.33
CA MET A 340 0.76 -21.30 -6.35
C MET A 340 0.38 -20.94 -4.89
N LEU A 341 -0.40 -19.88 -4.69
CA LEU A 341 -0.85 -19.42 -3.38
C LEU A 341 -2.08 -20.16 -2.84
N ARG A 342 -2.71 -21.04 -3.63
CA ARG A 342 -3.86 -21.86 -3.18
C ARG A 342 -3.44 -22.75 -2.00
N ILE A 343 -4.31 -22.81 -0.99
CA ILE A 343 -4.14 -23.67 0.21
C ILE A 343 -4.50 -25.10 -0.14
#